data_AF-V4Y8K7-F1
#
_entry.id   AF-V4Y8K7-F1
#
_cell.length_a   1.000
_cell.length_b   1.000
_cell.length_c   1.000
_cell.angle_alpha   90.00
_cell.angle_beta   90.00
_cell.angle_gamma   90.00
#
_symmetry.space_group_name_H-M   'P 1'
#
loop_
_entity.id
_entity.type
_entity.pdbx_description
1 polymer ?
#
loop_
_entity_poly.entity_id
_entity_poly.type
_entity_poly.pdbx_seq_one_letter_code
_entity_poly.pdbx_strand_id
1 'polypeptide(L)'
;MTDCKTYLTELTYTAQQILDEDLAALERMPERARIERYNEIKANEQELIYEYGRDCPDFLTAAEEDRVRGDCRLARLLVAASFYADTAVPQSLDDDFIEAELQAVVDFDRYKQFDVLDQEQINEQIRRMEGEVYELVQEYTSTQIGDMDQLIQNPDVQQDVIERLVERYEDRRERIRQGFFTYVETHGLEHMVEQIEAAVEAVADATETREQVTTDVAEEFEQLSESVGDAYLQQKGQIDAELRDIEAELAGGTAETTALKDRLDSIDGSERAPVDELDARIERVQNLTGQLDETRQTLKTAREEASRAERPTTREEATRILDAELERIDEQRDELRGQVDQLRRGREEVTASRDQVEQRQE
;
A
#
# COMPACT_ATOMS: atom_id res chain seq x y z
N MET A 1 -52.23 -8.33 -39.74
CA MET A 1 -50.77 -8.28 -39.55
C MET A 1 -50.58 -8.04 -38.07
N THR A 2 -50.05 -9.02 -37.37
CA THR A 2 -49.64 -8.87 -35.97
C THR A 2 -48.62 -7.74 -35.93
N ASP A 3 -48.81 -6.76 -35.05
CA ASP A 3 -47.78 -5.75 -34.81
C ASP A 3 -46.70 -6.41 -33.94
N CYS A 4 -45.62 -6.85 -34.58
CA CYS A 4 -44.54 -7.59 -33.93
C CYS A 4 -43.90 -6.84 -32.76
N LYS A 5 -43.93 -5.50 -32.77
CA LYS A 5 -43.44 -4.69 -31.67
C LYS A 5 -44.39 -4.75 -30.46
N THR A 6 -45.69 -4.58 -30.71
CA THR A 6 -46.71 -4.66 -29.65
C THR A 6 -46.77 -6.06 -29.05
N TYR A 7 -46.72 -7.10 -29.89
CA TYR A 7 -46.71 -8.48 -29.44
C TYR A 7 -45.49 -8.81 -28.56
N LEU A 8 -44.28 -8.36 -28.95
CA LEU A 8 -43.08 -8.50 -28.13
C LEU A 8 -43.19 -7.77 -26.80
N THR A 9 -43.76 -6.56 -26.82
CA THR A 9 -43.97 -5.76 -25.61
C THR A 9 -44.91 -6.48 -24.64
N GLU A 10 -46.00 -7.07 -25.14
CA GLU A 10 -46.94 -7.85 -24.33
C GLU A 10 -46.29 -9.07 -23.69
N LEU A 11 -45.51 -9.85 -24.47
CA LEU A 11 -44.82 -11.04 -23.95
C LEU A 11 -43.77 -10.69 -22.89
N THR A 12 -43.09 -9.56 -23.03
CA THR A 12 -41.97 -9.17 -22.15
C THR A 12 -42.40 -8.26 -20.99
N TYR A 13 -43.63 -7.74 -21.01
CA TYR A 13 -44.11 -6.74 -20.05
C TYR A 13 -43.91 -7.17 -18.60
N THR A 14 -44.39 -8.36 -18.25
CA THR A 14 -44.34 -8.87 -16.88
C THR A 14 -42.91 -9.19 -16.45
N ALA A 15 -42.06 -9.66 -17.37
CA ALA A 15 -40.64 -9.87 -17.12
C ALA A 15 -39.91 -8.55 -16.84
N GLN A 16 -40.14 -7.52 -17.66
CA GLN A 16 -39.56 -6.18 -17.48
C GLN A 16 -39.97 -5.57 -16.13
N GLN A 17 -41.25 -5.67 -15.76
CA GLN A 17 -41.70 -5.21 -14.45
C GLN A 17 -40.96 -5.89 -13.31
N ILE A 18 -40.70 -7.20 -13.40
CA ILE A 18 -39.94 -7.91 -12.36
C ILE A 18 -38.47 -7.51 -12.36
N LEU A 19 -37.86 -7.31 -13.53
CA LEU A 19 -36.46 -6.90 -13.65
C LEU A 19 -36.22 -5.49 -13.04
N ASP A 20 -37.23 -4.63 -13.06
CA ASP A 20 -37.19 -3.29 -12.46
C ASP A 20 -37.41 -3.30 -10.93
N GLU A 21 -37.80 -4.43 -10.34
CA GLU A 21 -38.07 -4.59 -8.91
C GLU A 21 -36.88 -5.23 -8.18
N ASP A 22 -36.74 -4.93 -6.89
CA ASP A 22 -35.73 -5.55 -6.02
C ASP A 22 -36.30 -6.75 -5.22
N LEU A 23 -35.45 -7.62 -4.66
CA LEU A 23 -35.96 -8.80 -3.94
C LEU A 23 -36.86 -8.43 -2.75
N ALA A 24 -36.58 -7.33 -2.05
CA ALA A 24 -37.41 -6.88 -0.92
C ALA A 24 -38.76 -6.32 -1.39
N ALA A 25 -38.83 -5.72 -2.60
CA ALA A 25 -40.10 -5.35 -3.22
C ALA A 25 -40.91 -6.59 -3.61
N LEU A 26 -40.25 -7.61 -4.17
CA LEU A 26 -40.88 -8.89 -4.50
C LEU A 26 -41.35 -9.64 -3.24
N GLU A 27 -40.57 -9.68 -2.18
CA GLU A 27 -40.92 -10.30 -0.89
C GLU A 27 -42.18 -9.68 -0.26
N ARG A 28 -42.36 -8.36 -0.40
CA ARG A 28 -43.56 -7.66 0.06
C ARG A 28 -44.81 -8.05 -0.75
N MET A 29 -44.65 -8.63 -1.94
CA MET A 29 -45.79 -9.12 -2.73
C MET A 29 -46.33 -10.42 -2.11
N PRO A 30 -47.67 -10.60 -2.10
CA PRO A 30 -48.26 -11.86 -1.64
C PRO A 30 -47.71 -13.06 -2.43
N GLU A 31 -47.43 -14.16 -1.73
CA GLU A 31 -46.91 -15.41 -2.31
C GLU A 31 -47.67 -15.82 -3.58
N ARG A 32 -48.99 -15.81 -3.54
CA ARG A 32 -49.83 -16.15 -4.69
C ARG A 32 -49.56 -15.28 -5.92
N ALA A 33 -49.36 -13.97 -5.72
CA ALA A 33 -49.09 -13.04 -6.81
C ALA A 33 -47.71 -13.29 -7.42
N ARG A 34 -46.70 -13.61 -6.59
CA ARG A 34 -45.36 -14.01 -7.08
C ARG A 34 -45.43 -15.28 -7.92
N ILE A 35 -46.16 -16.32 -7.46
CA ILE A 35 -46.35 -17.56 -8.22
C ILE A 35 -47.10 -17.31 -9.53
N GLU A 36 -48.15 -16.48 -9.52
CA GLU A 36 -48.90 -16.11 -10.73
C GLU A 36 -47.99 -15.41 -11.76
N ARG A 37 -47.20 -14.42 -11.34
CA ARG A 37 -46.24 -13.72 -12.21
C ARG A 37 -45.15 -14.65 -12.75
N TYR A 38 -44.63 -15.56 -11.93
CA TYR A 38 -43.66 -16.56 -12.38
C TYR A 38 -44.21 -17.41 -13.53
N ASN A 39 -45.42 -17.95 -13.35
CA ASN A 39 -46.05 -18.80 -14.34
C ASN A 39 -46.42 -18.04 -15.62
N GLU A 40 -46.81 -16.77 -15.48
CA GLU A 40 -47.05 -15.88 -16.62
C GLU A 40 -45.78 -15.67 -17.43
N ILE A 41 -44.66 -15.33 -16.79
CA ILE A 41 -43.37 -15.17 -17.50
C ILE A 41 -42.94 -16.48 -18.15
N LYS A 42 -43.12 -17.63 -17.46
CA LYS A 42 -42.79 -18.96 -18.01
C LYS A 42 -43.62 -19.29 -19.26
N ALA A 43 -44.90 -18.95 -19.26
CA ALA A 43 -45.78 -19.12 -20.41
C ALA A 43 -45.38 -18.18 -21.56
N ASN A 44 -45.14 -16.90 -21.26
CA ASN A 44 -44.73 -15.90 -22.26
C ASN A 44 -43.37 -16.25 -22.89
N GLU A 45 -42.42 -16.80 -22.12
CA GLU A 45 -41.14 -17.30 -22.64
C GLU A 45 -41.35 -18.45 -23.64
N GLN A 46 -42.26 -19.39 -23.34
CA GLN A 46 -42.59 -20.47 -24.28
C GLN A 46 -43.26 -19.93 -25.54
N GLU A 47 -44.18 -18.99 -25.41
CA GLU A 47 -44.85 -18.34 -26.54
C GLU A 47 -43.86 -17.54 -27.39
N LEU A 48 -42.87 -16.88 -26.78
CA LEU A 48 -41.76 -16.23 -27.47
C LEU A 48 -40.96 -17.22 -28.33
N ILE A 49 -40.64 -18.39 -27.78
CA ILE A 49 -39.83 -19.42 -28.48
C ILE A 49 -40.62 -20.09 -29.61
N TYR A 50 -41.89 -20.42 -29.40
CA TYR A 50 -42.64 -21.28 -30.31
C TYR A 50 -43.56 -20.53 -31.27
N GLU A 51 -44.12 -19.39 -30.86
CA GLU A 51 -45.16 -18.67 -31.60
C GLU A 51 -44.63 -17.34 -32.16
N TYR A 52 -43.94 -16.55 -31.35
CA TYR A 52 -43.42 -15.25 -31.77
C TYR A 52 -42.41 -15.36 -32.91
N GLY A 53 -41.41 -16.25 -32.80
CA GLY A 53 -40.42 -16.46 -33.86
C GLY A 53 -41.02 -16.93 -35.19
N ARG A 54 -42.18 -17.61 -35.15
CA ARG A 54 -42.93 -18.03 -36.35
C ARG A 54 -43.74 -16.89 -36.96
N ASP A 55 -44.40 -16.10 -36.12
CA ASP A 55 -45.36 -15.09 -36.55
C ASP A 55 -44.69 -13.75 -36.90
N CYS A 56 -43.48 -13.53 -36.37
CA CYS A 56 -42.64 -12.34 -36.57
C CYS A 56 -41.20 -12.71 -36.99
N PRO A 57 -41.02 -13.44 -38.12
CA PRO A 57 -39.70 -13.79 -38.60
C PRO A 57 -38.91 -12.53 -38.97
N ASP A 58 -37.61 -12.54 -38.69
CA ASP A 58 -36.65 -11.45 -38.99
C ASP A 58 -36.87 -10.13 -38.23
N PHE A 59 -37.81 -10.07 -37.25
CA PHE A 59 -37.97 -8.87 -36.41
C PHE A 59 -36.85 -8.72 -35.38
N LEU A 60 -36.43 -9.84 -34.76
CA LEU A 60 -35.28 -9.92 -33.88
C LEU A 60 -34.16 -10.71 -34.57
N THR A 61 -32.93 -10.29 -34.36
CA THR A 61 -31.75 -11.12 -34.63
C THR A 61 -31.65 -12.24 -33.59
N ALA A 62 -30.90 -13.31 -33.90
CA ALA A 62 -30.69 -14.41 -32.96
C ALA A 62 -30.13 -13.92 -31.60
N ALA A 63 -29.22 -12.94 -31.63
CA ALA A 63 -28.67 -12.35 -30.40
C ALA A 63 -29.71 -11.55 -29.60
N GLU A 64 -30.63 -10.84 -30.28
CA GLU A 64 -31.71 -10.13 -29.60
C GLU A 64 -32.76 -11.10 -29.03
N GLU A 65 -33.05 -12.20 -29.74
CA GLU A 65 -33.94 -13.25 -29.24
C GLU A 65 -33.37 -13.94 -28.01
N ASP A 66 -32.08 -14.31 -28.04
CA ASP A 66 -31.37 -14.87 -26.89
C ASP A 66 -31.35 -13.89 -25.70
N ARG A 67 -31.16 -12.59 -25.96
CA ARG A 67 -31.22 -11.54 -24.93
C ARG A 67 -32.60 -11.47 -24.27
N VAL A 68 -33.67 -11.40 -25.07
CA VAL A 68 -35.04 -11.32 -24.55
C VAL A 68 -35.40 -12.59 -23.77
N ARG A 69 -34.99 -13.77 -24.26
CA ARG A 69 -35.17 -15.04 -23.53
C ARG A 69 -34.43 -15.01 -22.19
N GLY A 70 -33.17 -14.57 -22.20
CA GLY A 70 -32.37 -14.41 -20.99
C GLY A 70 -33.02 -13.47 -19.97
N ASP A 71 -33.59 -12.36 -20.42
CA ASP A 71 -34.31 -11.41 -19.57
C ASP A 71 -35.55 -12.05 -18.92
N CYS A 72 -36.34 -12.82 -19.67
CA CYS A 72 -37.46 -13.59 -19.12
C CYS A 72 -37.00 -14.62 -18.07
N ARG A 73 -35.90 -15.34 -18.32
CA ARG A 73 -35.36 -16.32 -17.36
C ARG A 73 -34.81 -15.66 -16.10
N LEU A 74 -34.09 -14.55 -16.24
CA LEU A 74 -33.59 -13.78 -15.11
C LEU A 74 -34.77 -13.26 -14.27
N ALA A 75 -35.84 -12.76 -14.89
CA ALA A 75 -37.04 -12.33 -14.17
C ALA A 75 -37.66 -13.50 -13.36
N ARG A 76 -37.75 -14.70 -13.96
CA ARG A 76 -38.19 -15.90 -13.24
C ARG A 76 -37.26 -16.24 -12.07
N LEU A 77 -35.95 -16.15 -12.26
CA LEU A 77 -34.97 -16.38 -11.21
C LEU A 77 -35.10 -15.38 -10.06
N LEU A 78 -35.33 -14.08 -10.33
CA LEU A 78 -35.57 -13.08 -9.27
C LEU A 78 -36.81 -13.43 -8.42
N VAL A 79 -37.88 -13.88 -9.06
CA VAL A 79 -39.09 -14.32 -8.34
C VAL A 79 -38.81 -15.56 -7.50
N ALA A 80 -38.09 -16.56 -8.05
CA ALA A 80 -37.70 -17.76 -7.31
C ALA A 80 -36.77 -17.44 -6.13
N ALA A 81 -35.78 -16.57 -6.34
CA ALA A 81 -34.86 -16.10 -5.32
C ALA A 81 -35.57 -15.35 -4.18
N SER A 82 -36.64 -14.60 -4.48
CA SER A 82 -37.47 -13.94 -3.46
C SER A 82 -38.15 -14.94 -2.52
N PHE A 83 -38.39 -16.18 -2.97
CA PHE A 83 -38.85 -17.24 -2.08
C PHE A 83 -37.70 -17.82 -1.28
N TYR A 84 -36.58 -18.12 -1.94
CA TYR A 84 -35.38 -18.68 -1.32
C TYR A 84 -34.80 -17.80 -0.19
N ALA A 85 -34.85 -16.48 -0.32
CA ALA A 85 -34.38 -15.54 0.70
C ALA A 85 -35.23 -15.51 1.99
N ASP A 86 -36.55 -15.74 1.88
CA ASP A 86 -37.52 -15.59 2.98
C ASP A 86 -37.97 -16.96 3.55
N THR A 87 -38.14 -17.96 2.69
CA THR A 87 -38.74 -19.28 3.00
C THR A 87 -38.18 -20.38 2.07
N ALA A 88 -38.75 -21.59 2.10
CA ALA A 88 -38.41 -22.62 1.11
C ALA A 88 -39.08 -22.32 -0.23
N VAL A 89 -38.37 -22.57 -1.34
CA VAL A 89 -38.93 -22.44 -2.70
C VAL A 89 -40.13 -23.38 -2.86
N PRO A 90 -41.30 -22.88 -3.31
CA PRO A 90 -42.46 -23.72 -3.57
C PRO A 90 -42.17 -24.85 -4.57
N GLN A 91 -42.71 -26.05 -4.33
CA GLN A 91 -42.54 -27.23 -5.20
C GLN A 91 -42.93 -26.99 -6.68
N SER A 92 -43.80 -26.03 -6.95
CA SER A 92 -44.19 -25.66 -8.32
C SER A 92 -43.11 -24.90 -9.09
N LEU A 93 -42.08 -24.42 -8.40
CA LEU A 93 -40.94 -23.64 -8.89
C LEU A 93 -39.61 -24.39 -8.70
N ASP A 94 -39.63 -25.41 -7.82
CA ASP A 94 -38.53 -26.31 -7.52
C ASP A 94 -38.09 -27.04 -8.81
N ASP A 95 -36.78 -27.24 -8.98
CA ASP A 95 -36.10 -27.78 -10.15
C ASP A 95 -35.91 -26.86 -11.38
N ASP A 96 -36.51 -25.67 -11.44
CA ASP A 96 -36.28 -24.75 -12.58
C ASP A 96 -34.93 -24.02 -12.50
N PHE A 97 -34.34 -23.90 -11.31
CA PHE A 97 -33.05 -23.26 -11.02
C PHE A 97 -32.29 -24.01 -9.92
N ILE A 98 -30.97 -24.05 -10.00
CA ILE A 98 -30.13 -24.69 -8.97
C ILE A 98 -29.87 -23.74 -7.79
N GLU A 99 -29.49 -24.30 -6.64
CA GLU A 99 -29.20 -23.52 -5.42
C GLU A 99 -28.15 -22.43 -5.66
N ALA A 100 -27.12 -22.72 -6.46
CA ALA A 100 -26.09 -21.73 -6.79
C ALA A 100 -26.64 -20.51 -7.54
N GLU A 101 -27.61 -20.69 -8.45
CA GLU A 101 -28.26 -19.59 -9.18
C GLU A 101 -29.12 -18.72 -8.24
N LEU A 102 -29.84 -19.36 -7.31
CA LEU A 102 -30.67 -18.67 -6.33
C LEU A 102 -29.83 -17.87 -5.33
N GLN A 103 -28.77 -18.49 -4.81
CA GLN A 103 -27.83 -17.86 -3.88
C GLN A 103 -27.12 -16.67 -4.53
N ALA A 104 -26.70 -16.80 -5.79
CA ALA A 104 -26.09 -15.72 -6.55
C ALA A 104 -26.95 -14.45 -6.61
N VAL A 105 -28.25 -14.61 -6.79
CA VAL A 105 -29.20 -13.49 -6.84
C VAL A 105 -29.37 -12.84 -5.47
N VAL A 106 -29.40 -13.62 -4.40
CA VAL A 106 -29.46 -13.09 -3.02
C VAL A 106 -28.20 -12.29 -2.69
N ASP A 107 -27.02 -12.83 -3.00
CA ASP A 107 -25.74 -12.17 -2.78
C ASP A 107 -25.61 -10.90 -3.65
N PHE A 108 -26.19 -10.93 -4.85
CA PHE A 108 -26.30 -9.76 -5.71
C PHE A 108 -27.24 -8.69 -5.14
N ASP A 109 -28.42 -9.03 -4.61
CA ASP A 109 -29.39 -8.06 -4.09
C ASP A 109 -28.87 -7.29 -2.87
N ARG A 110 -27.95 -7.86 -2.09
CA ARG A 110 -27.34 -7.21 -0.90
C ARG A 110 -26.74 -5.82 -1.20
N TYR A 111 -26.32 -5.58 -2.44
CA TYR A 111 -25.67 -4.33 -2.86
C TYR A 111 -26.54 -3.45 -3.78
N LYS A 112 -27.84 -3.74 -3.87
CA LYS A 112 -28.81 -3.03 -4.72
C LYS A 112 -28.92 -1.53 -4.46
N GLN A 113 -28.54 -1.08 -3.26
CA GLN A 113 -28.63 0.32 -2.88
C GLN A 113 -27.84 1.22 -3.85
N PHE A 114 -26.86 0.70 -4.60
CA PHE A 114 -26.09 1.47 -5.57
C PHE A 114 -26.69 1.54 -6.99
N ASP A 115 -27.72 0.74 -7.30
CA ASP A 115 -28.35 0.73 -8.64
C ASP A 115 -29.22 1.95 -8.92
N VAL A 116 -29.83 2.47 -7.86
CA VAL A 116 -30.78 3.57 -7.94
C VAL A 116 -30.08 4.91 -7.73
N LEU A 117 -28.86 4.89 -7.17
CA LEU A 117 -28.11 6.11 -6.88
C LEU A 117 -27.44 6.64 -8.15
N ASP A 118 -27.62 7.93 -8.38
CA ASP A 118 -26.81 8.67 -9.34
C ASP A 118 -25.40 8.95 -8.79
N GLN A 119 -24.51 9.50 -9.61
CA GLN A 119 -23.11 9.72 -9.23
C GLN A 119 -22.95 10.64 -7.99
N GLU A 120 -23.81 11.65 -7.83
CA GLU A 120 -23.78 12.57 -6.69
C GLU A 120 -24.31 11.89 -5.42
N GLN A 121 -25.35 11.07 -5.54
CA GLN A 121 -25.91 10.30 -4.44
C GLN A 121 -24.98 9.17 -3.99
N ILE A 122 -24.29 8.50 -4.92
CA ILE A 122 -23.22 7.54 -4.59
C ILE A 122 -22.12 8.28 -3.81
N ASN A 123 -21.71 9.47 -4.25
CA ASN A 123 -20.71 10.28 -3.56
C ASN A 123 -21.16 10.68 -2.14
N GLU A 124 -22.40 11.14 -1.96
CA GLU A 124 -22.95 11.43 -0.63
C GLU A 124 -23.03 10.20 0.27
N GLN A 125 -23.41 9.04 -0.30
CA GLN A 125 -23.50 7.79 0.44
C GLN A 125 -22.12 7.32 0.89
N ILE A 126 -21.12 7.38 0.00
CA ILE A 126 -19.71 7.13 0.27
C ILE A 126 -19.19 8.06 1.39
N ARG A 127 -19.60 9.33 1.37
CA ARG A 127 -19.23 10.32 2.41
C ARG A 127 -19.84 9.99 3.78
N ARG A 128 -21.06 9.44 3.82
CA ARG A 128 -21.74 9.03 5.08
C ARG A 128 -21.13 7.76 5.68
N MET A 129 -20.33 7.01 4.92
CA MET A 129 -19.68 5.77 5.35
C MET A 129 -18.33 5.98 6.07
N GLU A 130 -18.01 7.21 6.52
CA GLU A 130 -16.85 7.57 7.36
C GLU A 130 -15.52 6.86 6.99
N GLY A 131 -15.27 6.67 5.68
CA GLY A 131 -14.03 6.12 5.15
C GLY A 131 -13.89 4.59 5.11
N GLU A 132 -14.97 3.83 5.28
CA GLU A 132 -15.02 2.38 4.94
C GLU A 132 -15.09 2.10 3.42
N VAL A 133 -14.85 3.12 2.61
CA VAL A 133 -14.97 3.06 1.14
C VAL A 133 -14.01 2.03 0.52
N TYR A 134 -12.82 1.88 1.11
CA TYR A 134 -11.84 0.88 0.68
C TYR A 134 -12.30 -0.55 1.01
N GLU A 135 -12.88 -0.77 2.18
CA GLU A 135 -13.46 -2.06 2.56
C GLU A 135 -14.66 -2.40 1.70
N LEU A 136 -15.50 -1.41 1.36
CA LEU A 136 -16.58 -1.61 0.41
C LEU A 136 -16.04 -2.01 -0.97
N VAL A 137 -15.04 -1.30 -1.52
CA VAL A 137 -14.46 -1.64 -2.83
C VAL A 137 -13.73 -2.99 -2.79
N GLN A 138 -13.05 -3.32 -1.69
CA GLN A 138 -12.31 -4.58 -1.52
C GLN A 138 -13.25 -5.78 -1.28
N GLU A 139 -14.26 -5.67 -0.41
CA GLU A 139 -15.32 -6.67 -0.22
C GLU A 139 -16.09 -6.88 -1.53
N TYR A 140 -16.41 -5.78 -2.23
CA TYR A 140 -17.09 -5.82 -3.52
C TYR A 140 -16.25 -6.50 -4.61
N THR A 141 -14.96 -6.17 -4.70
CA THR A 141 -14.06 -6.74 -5.71
C THR A 141 -13.65 -8.17 -5.39
N SER A 142 -13.47 -8.54 -4.11
CA SER A 142 -12.99 -9.87 -3.72
C SER A 142 -14.11 -10.91 -3.60
N THR A 143 -15.26 -10.54 -3.03
CA THR A 143 -16.37 -11.47 -2.79
C THR A 143 -17.15 -11.70 -4.08
N GLN A 144 -17.53 -10.64 -4.80
CA GLN A 144 -18.38 -10.80 -5.98
C GLN A 144 -17.64 -11.35 -7.21
N ILE A 145 -16.34 -11.08 -7.39
CA ILE A 145 -15.56 -11.72 -8.46
C ILE A 145 -15.38 -13.22 -8.17
N GLY A 146 -15.11 -13.58 -6.91
CA GLY A 146 -14.97 -14.97 -6.51
C GLY A 146 -16.27 -15.77 -6.69
N ASP A 147 -17.42 -15.18 -6.39
CA ASP A 147 -18.73 -15.84 -6.51
C ASP A 147 -19.19 -15.94 -7.98
N MET A 148 -18.91 -14.92 -8.80
CA MET A 148 -19.20 -14.96 -10.24
C MET A 148 -18.29 -15.93 -11.00
N ASP A 149 -17.00 -16.00 -10.67
CA ASP A 149 -16.08 -16.98 -11.26
C ASP A 149 -16.50 -18.42 -10.93
N GLN A 150 -17.02 -18.65 -9.73
CA GLN A 150 -17.57 -19.95 -9.34
C GLN A 150 -18.84 -20.32 -10.12
N LEU A 151 -19.74 -19.37 -10.38
CA LEU A 151 -20.92 -19.57 -11.23
C LEU A 151 -20.56 -19.87 -12.67
N ILE A 152 -19.64 -19.10 -13.26
CA ILE A 152 -19.18 -19.28 -14.65
C ILE A 152 -18.55 -20.67 -14.85
N GLN A 153 -17.86 -21.18 -13.82
CA GLN A 153 -17.20 -22.48 -13.86
C GLN A 153 -18.13 -23.66 -13.55
N ASN A 154 -19.36 -23.40 -13.09
CA ASN A 154 -20.31 -24.46 -12.74
C ASN A 154 -21.06 -24.96 -14.01
N PRO A 155 -20.86 -26.22 -14.41
CA PRO A 155 -21.43 -26.76 -15.65
C PRO A 155 -22.96 -26.94 -15.63
N ASP A 156 -23.57 -26.93 -14.45
CA ASP A 156 -25.00 -27.16 -14.27
C ASP A 156 -25.82 -25.85 -14.27
N VAL A 157 -25.16 -24.69 -14.35
CA VAL A 157 -25.80 -23.38 -14.40
C VAL A 157 -26.24 -23.04 -15.83
N GLN A 158 -27.40 -22.42 -15.97
CA GLN A 158 -27.92 -22.01 -17.27
C GLN A 158 -27.12 -20.83 -17.85
N GLN A 159 -26.60 -20.99 -19.07
CA GLN A 159 -25.69 -20.02 -19.69
C GLN A 159 -26.33 -18.63 -19.90
N ASP A 160 -27.60 -18.59 -20.34
CA ASP A 160 -28.29 -17.32 -20.59
C ASP A 160 -28.61 -16.55 -19.29
N VAL A 161 -28.81 -17.26 -18.19
CA VAL A 161 -28.95 -16.66 -16.85
C VAL A 161 -27.62 -16.05 -16.40
N ILE A 162 -26.50 -16.77 -16.55
CA ILE A 162 -25.16 -16.25 -16.22
C ILE A 162 -24.86 -15.00 -17.03
N GLU A 163 -25.08 -15.03 -18.35
CA GLU A 163 -24.78 -13.90 -19.23
C GLU A 163 -25.54 -12.63 -18.79
N ARG A 164 -26.82 -12.75 -18.41
CA ARG A 164 -27.59 -11.60 -17.90
C ARG A 164 -27.14 -11.13 -16.51
N LEU A 165 -26.82 -12.06 -15.60
CA LEU A 165 -26.33 -11.71 -14.26
C LEU A 165 -24.96 -11.03 -14.33
N VAL A 166 -24.06 -11.51 -15.19
CA VAL A 166 -22.75 -10.93 -15.42
C VAL A 166 -22.87 -9.53 -16.04
N GLU A 167 -23.73 -9.32 -17.05
CA GLU A 167 -23.93 -7.98 -17.62
C GLU A 167 -24.44 -6.99 -16.56
N ARG A 168 -25.42 -7.39 -15.74
CA ARG A 168 -25.90 -6.55 -14.62
C ARG A 168 -24.82 -6.29 -13.57
N TYR A 169 -23.98 -7.27 -13.29
CA TYR A 169 -22.87 -7.14 -12.38
C TYR A 169 -21.82 -6.15 -12.88
N GLU A 170 -21.42 -6.26 -14.14
CA GLU A 170 -20.45 -5.36 -14.77
C GLU A 170 -20.96 -3.92 -14.80
N ASP A 171 -22.24 -3.70 -15.13
CA ASP A 171 -22.86 -2.38 -15.12
C ASP A 171 -22.86 -1.76 -13.73
N ARG A 172 -23.24 -2.53 -12.69
CA ARG A 172 -23.21 -2.05 -11.31
C ARG A 172 -21.79 -1.74 -10.85
N ARG A 173 -20.83 -2.60 -11.18
CA ARG A 173 -19.41 -2.39 -10.87
C ARG A 173 -18.91 -1.10 -11.48
N GLU A 174 -19.23 -0.86 -12.75
CA GLU A 174 -18.78 0.34 -13.44
C GLU A 174 -19.42 1.59 -12.83
N ARG A 175 -20.69 1.54 -12.41
CA ARG A 175 -21.34 2.66 -11.69
C ARG A 175 -20.70 2.95 -10.33
N ILE A 176 -20.42 1.92 -9.54
CA ILE A 176 -19.73 2.06 -8.25
C ILE A 176 -18.32 2.61 -8.46
N ARG A 177 -17.58 2.07 -9.42
CA ARG A 177 -16.24 2.52 -9.81
C ARG A 177 -16.27 3.99 -10.22
N GLN A 178 -17.21 4.41 -11.07
CA GLN A 178 -17.35 5.81 -11.48
C GLN A 178 -17.70 6.72 -10.31
N GLY A 179 -18.66 6.33 -9.45
CA GLY A 179 -19.00 7.10 -8.26
C GLY A 179 -17.81 7.27 -7.30
N PHE A 180 -16.98 6.24 -7.18
CA PHE A 180 -15.72 6.30 -6.44
C PHE A 180 -14.71 7.26 -7.09
N PHE A 181 -14.50 7.18 -8.41
CA PHE A 181 -13.61 8.11 -9.11
C PHE A 181 -14.06 9.56 -8.95
N THR A 182 -15.37 9.83 -9.06
CA THR A 182 -15.93 11.16 -8.82
C THR A 182 -15.73 11.61 -7.38
N TYR A 183 -15.89 10.71 -6.40
CA TYR A 183 -15.59 11.01 -5.00
C TYR A 183 -14.13 11.41 -4.80
N VAL A 184 -13.19 10.61 -5.31
CA VAL A 184 -11.74 10.87 -5.24
C VAL A 184 -11.34 12.15 -5.98
N GLU A 185 -11.92 12.41 -7.15
CA GLU A 185 -11.66 13.62 -7.95
C GLU A 185 -12.20 14.89 -7.27
N THR A 186 -13.34 14.79 -6.57
CA THR A 186 -14.01 15.94 -5.94
C THR A 186 -13.46 16.25 -4.54
N HIS A 187 -13.14 15.23 -3.75
CA HIS A 187 -12.77 15.38 -2.33
C HIS A 187 -11.30 15.06 -2.05
N GLY A 188 -10.53 14.62 -3.06
CA GLY A 188 -9.19 14.13 -2.86
C GLY A 188 -9.16 12.82 -2.05
N LEU A 189 -7.97 12.25 -1.89
CA LEU A 189 -7.73 11.06 -1.06
C LEU A 189 -7.68 11.39 0.46
N GLU A 190 -8.11 12.59 0.88
CA GLU A 190 -7.82 13.18 2.21
C GLU A 190 -8.10 12.25 3.41
N HIS A 191 -9.09 11.35 3.36
CA HIS A 191 -9.39 10.43 4.47
C HIS A 191 -8.79 9.01 4.37
N MET A 192 -8.08 8.69 3.29
CA MET A 192 -7.30 7.46 3.16
C MET A 192 -5.81 7.66 3.41
N VAL A 193 -5.35 8.91 3.50
CA VAL A 193 -3.93 9.20 3.41
C VAL A 193 -3.35 9.81 4.68
N GLU A 194 -4.05 10.47 5.59
CA GLU A 194 -3.39 11.15 6.74
C GLU A 194 -2.29 10.32 7.46
N GLN A 195 -2.54 9.05 7.75
CA GLN A 195 -1.54 8.17 8.40
C GLN A 195 -0.43 7.69 7.45
N ILE A 196 -0.74 7.52 6.16
CA ILE A 196 0.23 7.16 5.13
C ILE A 196 1.04 8.39 4.71
N GLU A 197 0.43 9.56 4.57
CA GLU A 197 1.04 10.88 4.36
C GLU A 197 1.96 11.20 5.53
N ALA A 198 1.51 11.08 6.77
CA ALA A 198 2.37 11.28 7.93
C ALA A 198 3.53 10.26 7.97
N ALA A 199 3.30 9.01 7.57
CA ALA A 199 4.36 8.01 7.45
C ALA A 199 5.36 8.34 6.33
N VAL A 200 4.87 8.81 5.18
CA VAL A 200 5.69 9.20 4.03
C VAL A 200 6.47 10.48 4.33
N GLU A 201 5.86 11.46 4.99
CA GLU A 201 6.51 12.69 5.46
C GLU A 201 7.60 12.36 6.48
N ALA A 202 7.29 11.53 7.49
CA ALA A 202 8.29 11.08 8.46
C ALA A 202 9.45 10.31 7.80
N VAL A 203 9.19 9.49 6.78
CA VAL A 203 10.23 8.81 6.01
C VAL A 203 11.02 9.79 5.13
N ALA A 204 10.38 10.80 4.55
CA ALA A 204 11.05 11.81 3.74
C ALA A 204 12.03 12.63 4.60
N ASP A 205 11.59 13.12 5.75
CA ASP A 205 12.43 13.86 6.71
C ASP A 205 13.59 12.98 7.22
N ALA A 206 13.31 11.70 7.50
CA ALA A 206 14.34 10.75 7.91
C ALA A 206 15.35 10.48 6.80
N THR A 207 14.88 10.34 5.56
CA THR A 207 15.73 10.12 4.38
C THR A 207 16.66 11.32 4.16
N GLU A 208 16.14 12.54 4.24
CA GLU A 208 16.94 13.76 4.12
C GLU A 208 18.03 13.81 5.19
N THR A 209 17.68 13.57 6.45
CA THR A 209 18.64 13.52 7.56
C THR A 209 19.70 12.44 7.32
N ARG A 210 19.29 11.26 6.87
CA ARG A 210 20.16 10.11 6.61
C ARG A 210 21.18 10.40 5.50
N GLU A 211 20.74 11.03 4.43
CA GLU A 211 21.59 11.44 3.30
C GLU A 211 22.55 12.56 3.67
N GLN A 212 22.09 13.52 4.48
CA GLN A 212 22.95 14.57 5.03
C GLN A 212 24.05 13.97 5.91
N VAL A 213 23.68 13.09 6.86
CA VAL A 213 24.66 12.41 7.72
C VAL A 213 25.67 11.60 6.90
N THR A 214 25.23 10.92 5.83
CA THR A 214 26.13 10.18 4.93
C THR A 214 27.16 11.12 4.28
N THR A 215 26.70 12.28 3.83
CA THR A 215 27.55 13.30 3.20
C THR A 215 28.54 13.88 4.20
N ASP A 216 28.06 14.31 5.37
CA ASP A 216 28.88 14.90 6.42
C ASP A 216 29.97 13.92 6.90
N VAL A 217 29.62 12.64 7.06
CA VAL A 217 30.60 11.60 7.43
C VAL A 217 31.65 11.41 6.34
N ALA A 218 31.25 11.37 5.06
CA ALA A 218 32.20 11.24 3.97
C ALA A 218 33.19 12.42 3.93
N GLU A 219 32.71 13.65 4.12
CA GLU A 219 33.56 14.84 4.22
C GLU A 219 34.51 14.78 5.43
N GLU A 220 34.02 14.32 6.58
CA GLU A 220 34.84 14.12 7.77
C GLU A 220 35.91 13.04 7.58
N PHE A 221 35.68 12.01 6.75
CA PHE A 221 36.71 11.02 6.43
C PHE A 221 37.71 11.51 5.40
N GLU A 222 37.26 12.23 4.36
CA GLU A 222 38.13 12.79 3.33
C GLU A 222 39.12 13.78 3.96
N GLN A 223 38.60 14.74 4.72
CA GLN A 223 39.42 15.72 5.42
C GLN A 223 40.38 15.05 6.43
N LEU A 224 39.98 13.92 7.06
CA LEU A 224 40.83 13.20 8.01
C LEU A 224 41.98 12.50 7.29
N SER A 225 41.68 11.90 6.13
CA SER A 225 42.69 11.26 5.30
C SER A 225 43.74 12.27 4.85
N GLU A 226 43.33 13.48 4.48
CA GLU A 226 44.23 14.56 4.08
C GLU A 226 45.11 15.05 5.25
N SER A 227 44.56 15.14 6.46
CA SER A 227 45.28 15.69 7.61
C SER A 227 46.14 14.67 8.33
N VAL A 228 45.59 13.52 8.71
CA VAL A 228 46.26 12.58 9.63
C VAL A 228 47.22 11.65 8.90
N GLY A 229 46.94 11.24 7.66
CA GLY A 229 47.82 10.32 6.93
C GLY A 229 49.19 10.94 6.60
N ASP A 230 49.17 12.10 5.96
CA ASP A 230 50.39 12.75 5.48
C ASP A 230 51.08 13.58 6.56
N ALA A 231 50.32 14.33 7.38
CA ALA A 231 50.94 15.17 8.40
C ALA A 231 51.59 14.34 9.52
N TYR A 232 50.97 13.24 9.97
CA TYR A 232 51.54 12.40 11.02
C TYR A 232 52.82 11.70 10.57
N LEU A 233 52.85 11.12 9.36
CA LEU A 233 54.04 10.46 8.82
C LEU A 233 55.18 11.45 8.60
N GLN A 234 54.86 12.64 8.08
CA GLN A 234 55.83 13.70 7.83
C GLN A 234 56.38 14.25 9.14
N GLN A 235 55.51 14.50 10.12
CA GLN A 235 55.87 14.97 11.46
C GLN A 235 56.71 13.94 12.21
N LYS A 236 56.33 12.66 12.22
CA LYS A 236 57.12 11.58 12.83
C LYS A 236 58.52 11.49 12.22
N GLY A 237 58.62 11.58 10.89
CA GLY A 237 59.91 11.57 10.20
C GLY A 237 60.79 12.77 10.57
N GLN A 238 60.18 13.94 10.77
CA GLN A 238 60.85 15.16 11.17
C GLN A 238 61.35 15.09 12.63
N ILE A 239 60.52 14.59 13.54
CA ILE A 239 60.88 14.35 14.95
C ILE A 239 62.00 13.30 15.07
N ASP A 240 61.91 12.18 14.34
CA ASP A 240 62.96 11.15 14.33
C ASP A 240 64.29 11.69 13.79
N ALA A 241 64.26 12.58 12.81
CA ALA A 241 65.46 13.23 12.28
C ALA A 241 66.06 14.20 13.30
N GLU A 242 65.25 15.03 13.94
CA GLU A 242 65.70 15.96 14.97
C GLU A 242 66.25 15.25 16.20
N LEU A 243 65.60 14.18 16.66
CA LEU A 243 66.10 13.36 17.76
C LEU A 243 67.46 12.72 17.42
N ARG A 244 67.65 12.22 16.20
CA ARG A 244 68.95 11.69 15.76
C ARG A 244 70.04 12.76 15.70
N ASP A 245 69.70 13.96 15.25
CA ASP A 245 70.63 15.09 15.23
C ASP A 245 71.03 15.52 16.65
N ILE A 246 70.06 15.57 17.57
CA ILE A 246 70.27 15.83 19.00
C ILE A 246 71.15 14.74 19.62
N GLU A 247 70.86 13.46 19.36
CA GLU A 247 71.65 12.31 19.81
C GLU A 247 73.10 12.40 19.28
N ALA A 248 73.29 12.79 18.03
CA ALA A 248 74.60 12.95 17.40
C ALA A 248 75.39 14.15 17.97
N GLU A 249 74.74 15.29 18.23
CA GLU A 249 75.35 16.46 18.89
C GLU A 249 75.76 16.15 20.34
N LEU A 250 74.92 15.41 21.07
CA LEU A 250 75.23 14.93 22.42
C LEU A 250 76.44 14.00 22.43
N ALA A 251 76.49 13.03 21.51
CA ALA A 251 77.61 12.11 21.36
C ALA A 251 78.91 12.80 20.89
N GLY A 252 78.78 13.86 20.09
CA GLY A 252 79.89 14.67 19.59
C GLY A 252 80.47 15.65 20.63
N GLY A 253 79.79 15.87 21.74
CA GLY A 253 80.24 16.74 22.84
C GLY A 253 80.24 18.23 22.50
N THR A 254 79.57 18.64 21.41
CA THR A 254 79.50 20.04 20.94
C THR A 254 78.23 20.77 21.39
N ALA A 255 77.41 20.13 22.22
CA ALA A 255 76.05 20.61 22.46
C ALA A 255 75.95 21.68 23.57
N GLU A 256 75.26 22.79 23.26
CA GLU A 256 74.81 23.77 24.24
C GLU A 256 73.51 23.30 24.89
N THR A 257 73.54 23.13 26.21
CA THR A 257 72.46 22.50 26.99
C THR A 257 71.13 23.25 26.90
N THR A 258 71.17 24.58 26.78
CA THR A 258 69.98 25.43 26.65
C THR A 258 69.34 25.30 25.26
N ALA A 259 70.17 25.25 24.20
CA ALA A 259 69.69 25.14 22.82
C ALA A 259 69.06 23.77 22.54
N LEU A 260 69.61 22.70 23.14
CA LEU A 260 69.00 21.37 23.08
C LEU A 260 67.64 21.33 23.78
N LYS A 261 67.51 22.03 24.92
CA LYS A 261 66.28 22.07 25.69
C LYS A 261 65.16 22.81 24.95
N ASP A 262 65.49 23.95 24.34
CA ASP A 262 64.55 24.70 23.52
C ASP A 262 64.09 23.89 22.28
N ARG A 263 64.97 23.07 21.69
CA ARG A 263 64.58 22.15 20.60
C ARG A 263 63.68 21.01 21.10
N LEU A 264 63.99 20.40 22.24
CA LEU A 264 63.14 19.37 22.85
C LEU A 264 61.73 19.90 23.18
N ASP A 265 61.66 21.09 23.78
CA ASP A 265 60.39 21.75 24.13
C ASP A 265 59.56 22.10 22.86
N SER A 266 60.21 22.34 21.72
CA SER A 266 59.53 22.59 20.44
C SER A 266 58.93 21.33 19.80
N ILE A 267 59.52 20.15 20.10
CA ILE A 267 59.05 18.85 19.63
C ILE A 267 57.78 18.45 20.42
N ASP A 268 57.80 18.61 21.75
CA ASP A 268 56.68 18.28 22.65
C ASP A 268 55.39 19.06 22.32
N GLY A 269 55.51 20.33 21.91
CA GLY A 269 54.35 21.14 21.49
C GLY A 269 53.72 20.72 20.16
N SER A 270 54.46 20.07 19.29
CA SER A 270 53.96 19.66 17.97
C SER A 270 53.13 18.37 18.04
N GLU A 271 53.37 17.51 19.03
CA GLU A 271 52.80 16.15 19.12
C GLU A 271 51.31 16.09 19.52
N ARG A 272 50.69 17.19 19.93
CA ARG A 272 49.27 17.21 20.39
C ARG A 272 48.24 17.37 19.26
N ALA A 273 48.62 18.02 18.17
CA ALA A 273 47.69 18.37 17.09
C ALA A 273 46.95 17.17 16.44
N PRO A 274 47.60 16.01 16.16
CA PRO A 274 46.92 14.88 15.54
C PRO A 274 45.89 14.19 16.45
N VAL A 275 46.13 14.18 17.76
CA VAL A 275 45.22 13.58 18.76
C VAL A 275 44.00 14.49 18.95
N ASP A 276 44.22 15.79 19.11
CA ASP A 276 43.14 16.78 19.24
C ASP A 276 42.22 16.77 18.01
N GLU A 277 42.79 16.57 16.81
CA GLU A 277 42.02 16.44 15.58
C GLU A 277 41.19 15.16 15.53
N LEU A 278 41.77 14.01 15.91
CA LEU A 278 41.03 12.75 16.00
C LEU A 278 39.90 12.82 17.03
N ASP A 279 40.14 13.42 18.20
CA ASP A 279 39.09 13.61 19.22
C ASP A 279 37.97 14.51 18.70
N ALA A 280 38.30 15.61 18.01
CA ALA A 280 37.31 16.51 17.41
C ALA A 280 36.44 15.81 16.34
N ARG A 281 37.02 14.88 15.56
CA ARG A 281 36.25 14.11 14.58
C ARG A 281 35.43 12.99 15.20
N ILE A 282 35.97 12.31 16.21
CA ILE A 282 35.22 11.33 17.01
C ILE A 282 33.97 12.00 17.60
N GLU A 283 34.10 13.21 18.14
CA GLU A 283 32.98 13.99 18.66
C GLU A 283 31.97 14.35 17.57
N ARG A 284 32.43 14.79 16.39
CA ARG A 284 31.56 15.09 15.25
C ARG A 284 30.76 13.87 14.76
N VAL A 285 31.42 12.73 14.54
CA VAL A 285 30.72 11.50 14.10
C VAL A 285 29.76 10.98 15.20
N GLN A 286 30.10 11.16 16.48
CA GLN A 286 29.18 10.86 17.58
C GLN A 286 27.94 11.76 17.58
N ASN A 287 28.09 13.05 17.28
CA ASN A 287 26.96 13.97 17.15
C ASN A 287 26.03 13.56 15.99
N LEU A 288 26.60 13.18 14.84
CA LEU A 288 25.84 12.66 13.70
C LEU A 288 25.12 11.34 14.04
N THR A 289 25.76 10.47 14.82
CA THR A 289 25.12 9.25 15.35
C THR A 289 23.94 9.61 16.27
N GLY A 290 24.08 10.65 17.09
CA GLY A 290 23.02 11.18 17.93
C GLY A 290 21.82 11.68 17.12
N GLN A 291 22.06 12.39 16.02
CA GLN A 291 21.00 12.83 15.11
C GLN A 291 20.23 11.65 14.52
N LEU A 292 20.92 10.59 14.07
CA LEU A 292 20.25 9.37 13.61
C LEU A 292 19.43 8.69 14.71
N ASP A 293 19.92 8.67 15.96
CA ASP A 293 19.18 8.12 17.10
C ASP A 293 17.91 8.93 17.42
N GLU A 294 17.94 10.26 17.27
CA GLU A 294 16.76 11.14 17.39
C GLU A 294 15.75 10.88 16.27
N THR A 295 16.19 10.87 15.00
CA THR A 295 15.34 10.56 13.84
C THR A 295 14.70 9.18 13.96
N ARG A 296 15.46 8.19 14.43
CA ARG A 296 14.95 6.84 14.69
C ARG A 296 13.84 6.85 15.73
N GLN A 297 13.96 7.66 16.79
CA GLN A 297 12.94 7.76 17.82
C GLN A 297 11.66 8.42 17.27
N THR A 298 11.79 9.41 16.39
CA THR A 298 10.66 10.01 15.66
C THR A 298 9.95 8.97 14.80
N LEU A 299 10.69 8.20 13.99
CA LEU A 299 10.13 7.13 13.16
C LEU A 299 9.43 6.04 14.00
N LYS A 300 9.99 5.67 15.15
CA LYS A 300 9.33 4.72 16.07
C LYS A 300 8.01 5.25 16.61
N THR A 301 7.97 6.54 16.94
CA THR A 301 6.74 7.18 17.43
C THR A 301 5.69 7.19 16.33
N ALA A 302 6.06 7.61 15.12
CA ALA A 302 5.19 7.55 13.94
C ALA A 302 4.70 6.12 13.65
N ARG A 303 5.56 5.11 13.84
CA ARG A 303 5.21 3.69 13.68
C ARG A 303 4.21 3.23 14.73
N GLU A 304 4.39 3.63 15.99
CA GLU A 304 3.42 3.31 17.05
C GLU A 304 2.06 3.96 16.78
N GLU A 305 2.03 5.20 16.30
CA GLU A 305 0.81 5.89 15.90
C GLU A 305 0.13 5.20 14.70
N ALA A 306 0.90 4.87 13.66
CA ALA A 306 0.44 4.10 12.51
C ALA A 306 -0.08 2.71 12.91
N SER A 307 0.52 2.07 13.92
CA SER A 307 0.05 0.76 14.42
C SER A 307 -1.33 0.82 15.09
N ARG A 308 -1.72 1.99 15.60
CA ARG A 308 -3.03 2.25 16.22
C ARG A 308 -4.09 2.68 15.21
N ALA A 309 -3.73 2.79 13.92
CA ALA A 309 -4.68 2.97 12.84
C ALA A 309 -5.82 1.95 12.97
N GLU A 310 -7.06 2.41 12.84
CA GLU A 310 -8.24 1.54 12.96
C GLU A 310 -8.29 0.52 11.82
N ARG A 311 -7.90 0.93 10.61
CA ARG A 311 -7.93 0.12 9.39
C ARG A 311 -6.71 -0.82 9.27
N PRO A 312 -6.90 -2.14 9.04
CA PRO A 312 -5.80 -3.09 8.93
C PRO A 312 -4.85 -2.82 7.75
N THR A 313 -5.38 -2.45 6.59
CA THR A 313 -4.57 -2.23 5.37
C THR A 313 -3.73 -0.95 5.46
N THR A 314 -4.31 0.15 5.93
CA THR A 314 -3.59 1.39 6.24
C THR A 314 -2.52 1.16 7.30
N ARG A 315 -2.84 0.39 8.35
CA ARG A 315 -1.88 -0.03 9.38
C ARG A 315 -0.71 -0.78 8.77
N GLU A 316 -0.97 -1.83 7.97
CA GLU A 316 0.06 -2.64 7.33
C GLU A 316 0.94 -1.85 6.36
N GLU A 317 0.34 -0.95 5.56
CA GLU A 317 1.06 -0.14 4.59
C GLU A 317 1.95 0.91 5.24
N ALA A 318 1.40 1.72 6.16
CA ALA A 318 2.15 2.75 6.86
C ALA A 318 3.26 2.13 7.73
N THR A 319 2.98 1.04 8.44
CA THR A 319 4.01 0.35 9.23
C THR A 319 5.09 -0.27 8.37
N ARG A 320 4.78 -0.83 7.20
CA ARG A 320 5.78 -1.37 6.25
C ARG A 320 6.73 -0.29 5.74
N ILE A 321 6.21 0.89 5.40
CA ILE A 321 7.01 2.03 4.94
C ILE A 321 7.97 2.50 6.05
N LEU A 322 7.45 2.65 7.27
CA LEU A 322 8.24 3.07 8.43
C LEU A 322 9.27 2.02 8.86
N ASP A 323 8.92 0.73 8.81
CA ASP A 323 9.82 -0.37 9.14
C ASP A 323 11.00 -0.45 8.17
N ALA A 324 10.77 -0.21 6.88
CA ALA A 324 11.83 -0.19 5.88
C ALA A 324 12.85 0.94 6.12
N GLU A 325 12.41 2.13 6.52
CA GLU A 325 13.34 3.24 6.83
C GLU A 325 14.02 3.05 8.18
N LEU A 326 13.32 2.51 9.19
CA LEU A 326 13.92 2.14 10.47
C LEU A 326 15.08 1.17 10.31
N GLU A 327 14.95 0.18 9.41
CA GLU A 327 16.03 -0.77 9.09
C GLU A 327 17.24 -0.06 8.51
N ARG A 328 17.06 0.84 7.52
CA ARG A 328 18.15 1.62 6.93
C ARG A 328 18.86 2.53 7.93
N ILE A 329 18.11 3.19 8.81
CA ILE A 329 18.66 4.03 9.88
C ILE A 329 19.46 3.17 10.88
N ASP A 330 18.96 2.00 11.25
CA ASP A 330 19.67 1.08 12.15
C ASP A 330 20.98 0.57 11.51
N GLU A 331 20.98 0.21 10.22
CA GLU A 331 22.18 -0.18 9.48
C GLU A 331 23.23 0.93 9.45
N GLN A 332 22.83 2.15 9.07
CA GLN A 332 23.76 3.28 8.98
C GLN A 332 24.33 3.65 10.34
N ARG A 333 23.52 3.64 11.39
CA ARG A 333 23.99 3.91 12.75
C ARG A 333 25.02 2.89 13.21
N ASP A 334 24.80 1.61 12.92
CA ASP A 334 25.73 0.55 13.30
C ASP A 334 27.06 0.68 12.51
N GLU A 335 27.01 1.13 11.25
CA GLU A 335 28.19 1.51 10.48
C GLU A 335 28.96 2.68 11.13
N LEU A 336 28.29 3.78 11.48
CA LEU A 336 28.93 4.94 12.12
C LEU A 336 29.54 4.59 13.48
N ARG A 337 28.89 3.74 14.27
CA ARG A 337 29.47 3.24 15.53
C ARG A 337 30.74 2.43 15.28
N GLY A 338 30.76 1.59 14.24
CA GLY A 338 31.95 0.88 13.82
C GLY A 338 33.10 1.81 13.40
N GLN A 339 32.76 2.89 12.69
CA GLN A 339 33.71 3.93 12.30
C GLN A 339 34.27 4.69 13.51
N VAL A 340 33.43 5.07 14.48
CA VAL A 340 33.89 5.70 15.74
C VAL A 340 34.86 4.80 16.49
N ASP A 341 34.57 3.50 16.58
CA ASP A 341 35.46 2.55 17.23
C ASP A 341 36.79 2.40 16.48
N GLN A 342 36.78 2.49 15.14
CA GLN A 342 38.01 2.51 14.35
C GLN A 342 38.83 3.78 14.61
N LEU A 343 38.19 4.95 14.65
CA LEU A 343 38.86 6.22 14.96
C LEU A 343 39.46 6.21 16.37
N ARG A 344 38.75 5.66 17.36
CA ARG A 344 39.25 5.52 18.74
C ARG A 344 40.50 4.64 18.80
N ARG A 345 40.52 3.51 18.08
CA ARG A 345 41.72 2.66 17.97
C ARG A 345 42.87 3.40 17.30
N GLY A 346 42.60 4.14 16.23
CA GLY A 346 43.60 4.99 15.57
C GLY A 346 44.19 6.03 16.53
N ARG A 347 43.33 6.69 17.33
CA ARG A 347 43.77 7.63 18.37
C ARG A 347 44.65 6.96 19.42
N GLU A 348 44.27 5.77 19.90
CA GLU A 348 45.08 5.01 20.85
C GLU A 348 46.46 4.64 20.28
N GLU A 349 46.54 4.27 19.01
CA GLU A 349 47.81 3.96 18.34
C GLU A 349 48.71 5.19 18.19
N VAL A 350 48.13 6.34 17.82
CA VAL A 350 48.85 7.63 17.76
C VAL A 350 49.33 8.04 19.14
N THR A 351 48.49 7.92 20.17
CA THR A 351 48.85 8.25 21.56
C THR A 351 49.96 7.34 22.08
N ALA A 352 49.87 6.02 21.85
CA ALA A 352 50.91 5.08 22.25
C ALA A 352 52.24 5.33 21.54
N SER A 353 52.20 5.73 20.26
CA SER A 353 53.39 6.13 19.52
C SER A 353 54.01 7.40 20.08
N ARG A 354 53.19 8.36 20.51
CA ARG A 354 53.63 9.58 21.18
C ARG A 354 54.33 9.27 22.51
N ASP A 355 53.69 8.48 23.37
CA ASP A 355 54.25 8.14 24.68
C ASP A 355 55.62 7.41 24.56
N GLN A 356 55.86 6.68 23.46
CA GLN A 356 57.17 6.10 23.16
C GLN A 356 58.22 7.15 22.78
N VAL A 357 57.83 8.21 22.09
CA VAL A 357 58.72 9.32 21.74
C VAL A 357 59.06 10.13 22.99
N GLU A 358 58.08 10.45 23.82
CA GLU A 358 58.28 11.14 25.10
C GLU A 358 59.24 10.35 26.02
N GLN A 359 59.08 9.02 26.10
CA GLN A 359 60.03 8.16 26.84
C GLN A 359 61.46 8.15 26.27
N ARG A 360 61.66 8.48 24.99
CA ARG A 360 63.00 8.62 24.41
C ARG A 360 63.61 10.00 24.66
N GLN A 361 62.79 10.98 25.01
CA GLN A 361 63.21 12.35 25.34
C GLN A 361 63.68 12.47 26.79
N GLU A 362 63.10 11.70 27.71
CA GLU A 362 63.58 11.53 29.11
C GLU A 362 64.93 10.80 29.20
#